data_AF-A0AA95JZS3-F1
#
_entry.id   AF-A0AA95JZS3-F1
#
_cell.length_a   1.000
_cell.length_b   1.000
_cell.length_c   1.000
_cell.angle_alpha   90.00
_cell.angle_beta   90.00
_cell.angle_gamma   90.00
#
_symmetry.space_group_name_H-M   'P 1'
#
loop_
_entity.id
_entity.type
_entity.pdbx_description
1 polymer ?
#
loop_
_entity_poly.entity_id
_entity_poly.type
_entity_poly.pdbx_seq_one_letter_code
_entity_poly.pdbx_strand_id
1 'polypeptide(L)'
;MISACSTRFTNRSYQTDSFNATEPKALSRLKGTVIKTNVVYSEEKKETISFGLIDSWSIVEDKKGKLDIGMIEVTLPDWLYQALHQKKMLKISPDYFRIRKAIDRRLYEIARKHCGNQGEFTIALEKLHLKSGSTALLKMFRHNLKQLAKTNDLPDYEVFFDPITDKVTFKNRNQNCPKVEASHKREKGKKEIFKIKNKLFEK
;
A
#
# COMPACT_ATOMS: atom_id res chain seq x y z
N MET A 1 -20.90 -5.65 12.76
CA MET A 1 -21.58 -5.02 11.59
C MET A 1 -20.72 -5.07 10.31
N ILE A 2 -20.01 -6.17 10.02
CA ILE A 2 -19.04 -6.26 8.89
C ILE A 2 -19.48 -7.24 7.79
N SER A 3 -20.44 -8.13 8.07
CA SER A 3 -20.86 -9.25 7.20
C SER A 3 -21.17 -8.88 5.75
N ALA A 4 -22.08 -7.92 5.50
CA ALA A 4 -22.48 -7.54 4.15
C ALA A 4 -21.58 -6.48 3.49
N CYS A 5 -20.75 -5.80 4.29
CA CYS A 5 -19.97 -4.65 3.87
C CYS A 5 -18.66 -5.07 3.16
N SER A 6 -18.00 -6.13 3.65
CA SER A 6 -16.71 -6.60 3.12
C SER A 6 -16.81 -7.06 1.65
N THR A 7 -17.82 -7.86 1.31
CA THR A 7 -18.01 -8.41 -0.05
C THR A 7 -18.33 -7.32 -1.07
N ARG A 8 -19.12 -6.32 -0.66
CA ARG A 8 -19.45 -5.15 -1.49
C ARG A 8 -18.24 -4.27 -1.78
N PHE A 9 -17.34 -4.16 -0.80
CA PHE A 9 -16.14 -3.34 -0.89
C PHE A 9 -14.99 -4.04 -1.65
N THR A 10 -14.88 -5.36 -1.55
CA THR A 10 -13.83 -6.17 -2.20
C THR A 10 -14.22 -6.66 -3.60
N ASN A 11 -15.40 -6.29 -4.10
CA ASN A 11 -15.95 -6.68 -5.40
C ASN A 11 -15.93 -8.20 -5.63
N ARG A 12 -16.29 -8.98 -4.60
CA ARG A 12 -16.39 -10.45 -4.63
C ARG A 12 -17.85 -10.88 -4.82
N SER A 13 -18.07 -12.08 -5.37
CA SER A 13 -19.41 -12.66 -5.50
C SER A 13 -19.96 -13.10 -4.13
N TYR A 14 -21.28 -12.99 -3.95
CA TYR A 14 -22.01 -13.34 -2.72
C TYR A 14 -22.32 -14.84 -2.59
N GLN A 15 -21.61 -15.72 -3.30
CA GLN A 15 -21.95 -17.14 -3.29
C GLN A 15 -21.52 -17.78 -1.96
N THR A 16 -22.50 -18.30 -1.22
CA THR A 16 -22.39 -18.84 0.15
C THR A 16 -21.25 -19.84 0.32
N ASP A 17 -21.09 -20.77 -0.63
CA ASP A 17 -20.05 -21.82 -0.53
C ASP A 17 -18.63 -21.25 -0.66
N SER A 18 -18.45 -20.26 -1.53
CA SER A 18 -17.15 -19.61 -1.73
C SER A 18 -16.77 -18.71 -0.54
N PHE A 19 -17.75 -18.08 0.09
CA PHE A 19 -17.56 -17.22 1.26
C PHE A 19 -17.17 -18.04 2.49
N ASN A 20 -17.94 -19.10 2.78
CA ASN A 20 -17.74 -19.97 3.93
C ASN A 20 -16.40 -20.73 3.89
N ALA A 21 -15.87 -21.03 2.71
CA ALA A 21 -14.57 -21.68 2.57
C ALA A 21 -13.37 -20.71 2.55
N THR A 22 -13.53 -19.51 1.97
CA THR A 22 -12.40 -18.61 1.70
C THR A 22 -12.05 -17.73 2.89
N GLU A 23 -13.05 -17.20 3.59
CA GLU A 23 -12.85 -16.23 4.68
C GLU A 23 -12.16 -16.87 5.90
N PRO A 24 -12.56 -18.05 6.41
CA PRO A 24 -11.86 -18.68 7.53
C PRO A 24 -10.41 -19.01 7.21
N LYS A 25 -10.12 -19.40 5.96
CA LYS A 25 -8.76 -19.71 5.50
C LYS A 25 -7.89 -18.46 5.39
N ALA A 26 -8.46 -17.33 5.01
CA ALA A 26 -7.76 -16.04 4.97
C ALA A 26 -7.47 -15.54 6.40
N LEU A 27 -8.48 -15.56 7.28
CA LEU A 27 -8.37 -15.15 8.68
C LEU A 27 -7.38 -16.02 9.47
N SER A 28 -7.39 -17.33 9.24
CA SER A 28 -6.42 -18.24 9.86
C SER A 28 -4.98 -17.91 9.48
N ARG A 29 -4.72 -17.54 8.21
CA ARG A 29 -3.39 -17.09 7.78
C ARG A 29 -3.00 -15.76 8.40
N LEU A 30 -3.94 -14.82 8.52
CA LEU A 30 -3.69 -13.53 9.16
C LEU A 30 -3.31 -13.72 10.64
N LYS A 31 -4.05 -14.56 11.38
CA LYS A 31 -3.73 -14.91 12.77
C LYS A 31 -2.36 -15.60 12.90
N GLY A 32 -2.06 -16.53 11.98
CA GLY A 32 -0.80 -17.28 12.00
C GLY A 32 0.42 -16.46 11.57
N THR A 33 0.25 -15.26 11.02
CA THR A 33 1.37 -14.42 10.58
C THR A 33 1.92 -13.63 11.77
N VAL A 34 3.11 -14.03 12.23
CA VAL A 34 3.84 -13.37 13.31
C VAL A 34 5.06 -12.66 12.72
N ILE A 35 5.19 -11.37 12.99
CA ILE A 35 6.34 -10.57 12.61
C ILE A 35 7.25 -10.46 13.82
N LYS A 36 8.50 -10.92 13.67
CA LYS A 36 9.57 -10.74 14.67
C LYS A 36 10.51 -9.67 14.16
N THR A 37 10.73 -8.62 14.93
CA THR A 37 11.64 -7.54 14.55
C THR A 37 12.44 -7.07 15.75
N ASN A 38 13.64 -6.58 15.49
CA ASN A 38 14.51 -6.02 16.49
C ASN A 38 14.36 -4.50 16.42
N VAL A 39 13.86 -3.90 17.48
CA VAL A 39 13.81 -2.45 17.64
C VAL A 39 15.07 -2.04 18.37
N VAL A 40 15.94 -1.31 17.67
CA VAL A 40 17.17 -0.74 18.24
C VAL A 40 16.85 0.67 18.69
N TYR A 41 16.83 0.91 20.00
CA TYR A 41 16.62 2.25 20.56
C TYR A 41 17.94 3.02 20.68
N SER A 42 19.03 2.32 21.03
CA SER A 42 20.39 2.85 21.19
C SER A 42 21.42 1.73 20.93
N GLU A 43 22.73 2.05 20.86
CA GLU A 43 23.81 1.06 20.67
C GLU A 43 23.76 -0.08 21.73
N GLU A 44 23.35 0.24 22.96
CA GLU A 44 23.30 -0.69 24.10
C GLU A 44 21.91 -1.30 24.36
N LYS A 45 20.84 -0.78 23.73
CA LYS A 45 19.45 -1.22 23.98
C LYS A 45 18.81 -1.73 22.70
N LYS A 46 18.71 -3.06 22.61
CA LYS A 46 18.01 -3.78 21.56
C LYS A 46 16.87 -4.57 22.19
N GLU A 47 15.65 -4.33 21.73
CA GLU A 47 14.48 -5.08 22.12
C GLU A 47 14.03 -5.94 20.95
N THR A 48 13.89 -7.24 21.16
CA THR A 48 13.30 -8.15 20.17
C THR A 48 11.81 -8.25 20.45
N ILE A 49 11.00 -7.73 19.54
CA ILE A 49 9.54 -7.70 19.68
C ILE A 49 8.96 -8.66 18.65
N SER A 50 8.01 -9.50 19.10
CA SER A 50 7.18 -10.32 18.23
C SER A 50 5.74 -9.88 18.34
N PHE A 51 5.08 -9.63 17.21
CA PHE A 51 3.67 -9.27 17.20
C PHE A 51 2.93 -9.92 16.03
N GLY A 52 1.66 -10.24 16.25
CA GLY A 52 0.75 -10.75 15.23
C GLY A 52 0.09 -9.63 14.42
N LEU A 53 -0.49 -9.98 13.27
CA LEU A 53 -1.32 -9.05 12.48
C LEU A 53 -2.72 -8.87 13.06
N ILE A 54 -3.30 -9.96 13.60
CA ILE A 54 -4.58 -9.98 14.33
C ILE A 54 -4.42 -10.87 15.56
N ASP A 55 -5.14 -10.57 16.64
CA ASP A 55 -5.07 -11.37 17.87
C ASP A 55 -6.05 -12.55 17.84
N SER A 56 -7.29 -12.28 17.44
CA SER A 56 -8.32 -13.31 17.31
C SER A 56 -9.35 -12.95 16.24
N TRP A 57 -10.09 -13.96 15.79
CA TRP A 57 -11.25 -13.80 14.92
C TRP A 57 -12.32 -14.81 15.30
N SER A 58 -13.58 -14.45 15.11
CA SER A 58 -14.74 -15.33 15.25
C SER A 58 -15.73 -15.07 14.12
N ILE A 59 -16.47 -16.10 13.75
CA ILE A 59 -17.59 -16.00 12.81
C ILE A 59 -18.85 -16.28 13.62
N VAL A 60 -19.72 -15.27 13.69
CA VAL A 60 -21.02 -15.33 14.37
C VAL A 60 -22.08 -15.51 13.29
N GLU A 61 -22.70 -16.67 13.26
CA GLU A 61 -23.80 -16.99 12.33
C GLU A 61 -25.13 -16.75 13.05
N ASP A 62 -25.84 -15.69 12.66
CA ASP A 62 -27.19 -15.43 13.16
C ASP A 62 -28.23 -15.91 12.14
N LYS A 63 -29.08 -16.84 12.55
CA LYS A 63 -30.22 -17.31 11.76
C LYS A 63 -31.40 -16.36 11.97
N LYS A 64 -31.49 -15.31 11.15
CA LYS A 64 -32.66 -14.41 11.13
C LYS A 64 -33.57 -14.77 9.97
N GLY A 65 -34.46 -15.75 10.18
CA GLY A 65 -35.41 -16.20 9.16
C GLY A 65 -34.77 -17.08 8.08
N LYS A 66 -34.95 -16.75 6.79
CA LYS A 66 -34.36 -17.46 5.63
C LYS A 66 -32.98 -16.93 5.19
N LEU A 67 -32.45 -15.92 5.87
CA LEU A 67 -31.14 -15.33 5.56
C LEU A 67 -30.14 -15.69 6.64
N ASP A 68 -29.11 -16.45 6.26
CA ASP A 68 -27.92 -16.65 7.08
C ASP A 68 -27.05 -15.39 6.99
N ILE A 69 -26.92 -14.66 8.09
CA ILE A 69 -26.04 -13.49 8.17
C ILE A 69 -24.80 -13.90 8.98
N GLY A 70 -23.71 -14.21 8.28
CA GLY A 70 -22.42 -14.52 8.92
C GLY A 70 -21.62 -13.26 9.23
N MET A 71 -21.61 -12.80 10.49
CA MET A 71 -20.75 -11.70 10.93
C MET A 71 -19.34 -12.20 11.24
N ILE A 72 -18.34 -11.44 10.81
CA ILE A 72 -16.94 -11.69 11.18
C ILE A 72 -16.57 -10.63 12.22
N GLU A 73 -16.11 -11.10 13.38
CA GLU A 73 -15.50 -10.27 14.41
C GLU A 73 -14.00 -10.51 14.40
N VAL A 74 -13.21 -9.44 14.47
CA VAL A 74 -11.75 -9.50 14.45
C VAL A 74 -11.22 -8.61 15.56
N THR A 75 -10.39 -9.17 16.43
CA THR A 75 -9.70 -8.44 17.49
C THR A 75 -8.36 -7.95 16.97
N LEU A 76 -8.17 -6.63 16.98
CA LEU A 76 -6.91 -6.01 16.58
C LEU A 76 -5.93 -6.01 17.76
N PRO A 77 -4.62 -6.19 17.50
CA PRO A 77 -3.61 -6.09 18.54
C PRO A 77 -3.51 -4.68 19.12
N ASP A 78 -3.18 -4.58 20.41
CA ASP A 78 -3.08 -3.31 21.13
C ASP A 78 -2.09 -2.34 20.47
N TRP A 79 -0.94 -2.83 20.03
CA TRP A 79 0.06 -2.02 19.35
C TRP A 79 -0.49 -1.40 18.05
N LEU A 80 -1.32 -2.14 17.32
CA LEU A 80 -1.94 -1.67 16.08
C LEU A 80 -2.97 -0.60 16.42
N TYR A 81 -3.84 -0.87 17.39
CA TYR A 81 -4.83 0.10 17.87
C TYR A 81 -4.19 1.42 18.31
N GLN A 82 -3.10 1.36 19.09
CA GLN A 82 -2.33 2.54 19.48
C GLN A 82 -1.72 3.26 18.27
N ALA A 83 -1.18 2.51 17.30
CA ALA A 83 -0.63 3.09 16.07
C ALA A 83 -1.70 3.77 15.22
N LEU A 84 -2.94 3.26 15.18
CA LEU A 84 -4.08 3.90 14.52
C LEU A 84 -4.41 5.25 15.16
N HIS A 85 -4.38 5.33 16.49
CA HIS A 85 -4.69 6.55 17.23
C HIS A 85 -3.58 7.62 17.10
N GLN A 86 -2.32 7.20 17.11
CA GLN A 86 -1.17 8.12 17.13
C GLN A 86 -0.72 8.61 15.74
N LYS A 87 -1.00 7.89 14.65
CA LYS A 87 -0.42 8.18 13.32
C LYS A 87 -1.43 8.80 12.34
N LYS A 88 -0.91 9.65 11.45
CA LYS A 88 -1.60 10.09 10.24
C LYS A 88 -1.64 8.95 9.23
N MET A 89 -2.75 8.22 9.19
CA MET A 89 -2.98 7.16 8.21
C MET A 89 -3.22 7.74 6.80
N LEU A 90 -2.75 7.03 5.78
CA LEU A 90 -3.06 7.36 4.38
C LEU A 90 -4.33 6.64 3.97
N LYS A 91 -5.35 7.42 3.57
CA LYS A 91 -6.58 6.86 2.99
C LYS A 91 -6.28 6.29 1.60
N ILE A 92 -6.74 5.07 1.36
CA ILE A 92 -6.71 4.38 0.07
C ILE A 92 -8.04 4.64 -0.66
N SER A 93 -8.02 4.77 -1.98
CA SER A 93 -9.24 4.91 -2.79
C SER A 93 -10.03 3.60 -2.85
N PRO A 94 -11.38 3.61 -2.87
CA PRO A 94 -12.19 2.40 -3.05
C PRO A 94 -11.83 1.61 -4.32
N ASP A 95 -11.39 2.29 -5.38
CA ASP A 95 -10.98 1.64 -6.63
C ASP A 95 -9.74 0.74 -6.47
N TYR A 96 -8.99 0.84 -5.37
CA TYR A 96 -7.86 -0.04 -5.07
C TYR A 96 -8.22 -1.53 -5.14
N PHE A 97 -9.44 -1.92 -4.71
CA PHE A 97 -9.87 -3.32 -4.73
C PHE A 97 -10.10 -3.87 -6.14
N ARG A 98 -10.23 -2.98 -7.15
CA ARG A 98 -10.36 -3.38 -8.56
C ARG A 98 -9.05 -3.88 -9.16
N ILE A 99 -7.91 -3.45 -8.60
CA ILE A 99 -6.59 -3.92 -9.03
C ILE A 99 -6.52 -5.41 -8.72
N ARG A 100 -6.36 -6.27 -9.74
CA ARG A 100 -6.33 -7.74 -9.54
C ARG A 100 -4.92 -8.27 -9.27
N LYS A 101 -3.91 -7.68 -9.91
CA LYS A 101 -2.52 -8.11 -9.80
C LYS A 101 -1.93 -7.68 -8.46
N ALA A 102 -1.41 -8.62 -7.68
CA ALA A 102 -0.85 -8.35 -6.36
C ALA A 102 0.34 -7.37 -6.42
N ILE A 103 1.16 -7.47 -7.46
CA ILE A 103 2.28 -6.55 -7.65
C ILE A 103 1.83 -5.11 -7.93
N ASP A 104 0.77 -4.94 -8.72
CA ASP A 104 0.22 -3.61 -9.05
C ASP A 104 -0.42 -2.96 -7.82
N ARG A 105 -1.05 -3.75 -6.94
CA ARG A 105 -1.51 -3.27 -5.62
C ARG A 105 -0.35 -2.76 -4.78
N ARG A 106 0.75 -3.52 -4.74
CA ARG A 106 1.96 -3.12 -4.02
C ARG A 106 2.56 -1.83 -4.59
N LEU A 107 2.57 -1.69 -5.91
CA LEU A 107 3.02 -0.47 -6.59
C LEU A 107 2.12 0.73 -6.25
N TYR A 108 0.80 0.56 -6.21
CA TYR A 108 -0.14 1.59 -5.77
C TYR A 108 0.17 2.04 -4.33
N GLU A 109 0.42 1.11 -3.40
CA GLU A 109 0.74 1.44 -2.01
C GLU A 109 2.05 2.26 -1.90
N ILE A 110 3.08 1.84 -2.65
CA ILE A 110 4.36 2.53 -2.71
C ILE A 110 4.16 3.94 -3.29
N ALA A 111 3.45 4.05 -4.41
CA ALA A 111 3.10 5.32 -5.02
C ALA A 111 2.31 6.19 -4.03
N ARG A 112 1.31 5.66 -3.33
CA ARG A 112 0.52 6.41 -2.34
C ARG A 112 1.37 6.93 -1.18
N LYS A 113 2.28 6.09 -0.68
CA LYS A 113 3.18 6.44 0.43
C LYS A 113 4.19 7.51 0.05
N HIS A 114 4.73 7.42 -1.16
CA HIS A 114 5.75 8.35 -1.63
C HIS A 114 5.15 9.61 -2.25
N CYS A 115 4.11 9.50 -3.08
CA CYS A 115 3.43 10.65 -3.66
C CYS A 115 2.81 11.54 -2.59
N GLY A 116 2.22 11.02 -1.50
CA GLY A 116 1.80 11.84 -0.35
C GLY A 116 1.20 13.22 -0.71
N ASN A 117 1.93 14.31 -0.39
CA ASN A 117 1.61 15.68 -0.81
C ASN A 117 2.27 16.12 -2.14
N GLN A 118 3.27 15.39 -2.66
CA GLN A 118 3.94 15.65 -3.94
C GLN A 118 3.12 15.16 -5.15
N GLY A 119 3.13 15.94 -6.23
CA GLY A 119 2.38 15.63 -7.45
C GLY A 119 2.94 14.45 -8.24
N GLU A 120 4.24 14.18 -8.09
CA GLU A 120 4.95 13.12 -8.78
C GLU A 120 6.00 12.45 -7.88
N PHE A 121 6.35 11.21 -8.23
CA PHE A 121 7.39 10.44 -7.57
C PHE A 121 8.13 9.59 -8.61
N THR A 122 9.43 9.85 -8.76
CA THR A 122 10.31 9.09 -9.66
C THR A 122 11.28 8.22 -8.87
N ILE A 123 11.42 6.96 -9.29
CA ILE A 123 12.30 5.98 -8.66
C ILE A 123 12.97 5.08 -9.71
N ALA A 124 14.22 4.69 -9.47
CA ALA A 124 14.92 3.72 -10.31
C ALA A 124 14.29 2.32 -10.20
N LEU A 125 14.25 1.58 -11.32
CA LEU A 125 13.60 0.27 -11.40
C LEU A 125 14.12 -0.73 -10.35
N GLU A 126 15.43 -0.82 -10.17
CA GLU A 126 16.06 -1.71 -9.19
C GLU A 126 15.61 -1.41 -7.76
N LYS A 127 15.56 -0.13 -7.39
CA LYS A 127 15.11 0.31 -6.06
C LYS A 127 13.62 0.03 -5.87
N LEU A 128 12.82 0.18 -6.93
CA LEU A 128 11.40 -0.13 -6.90
C LEU A 128 11.17 -1.64 -6.75
N HIS A 129 11.93 -2.47 -7.46
CA HIS A 129 11.89 -3.93 -7.34
C HIS A 129 12.21 -4.36 -5.91
N LEU A 130 13.29 -3.85 -5.32
CA LEU A 130 13.65 -4.12 -3.93
C LEU A 130 12.55 -3.67 -2.94
N LYS A 131 11.96 -2.48 -3.12
CA LYS A 131 10.86 -1.99 -2.26
C LYS A 131 9.57 -2.78 -2.42
N SER A 132 9.32 -3.31 -3.62
CA SER A 132 8.15 -4.13 -3.90
C SER A 132 8.26 -5.50 -3.23
N GLY A 133 9.48 -5.99 -2.96
CA GLY A 133 9.72 -7.33 -2.44
C GLY A 133 9.33 -8.43 -3.42
N SER A 134 9.30 -8.13 -4.73
CA SER A 134 8.92 -9.11 -5.74
C SER A 134 9.96 -10.21 -5.87
N THR A 135 9.52 -11.47 -5.82
CA THR A 135 10.38 -12.65 -6.07
C THR A 135 10.71 -12.83 -7.56
N ALA A 136 10.00 -12.12 -8.46
CA ALA A 136 10.24 -12.23 -9.89
C ALA A 136 11.60 -11.64 -10.28
N LEU A 137 12.22 -12.21 -11.33
CA LEU A 137 13.44 -11.67 -11.93
C LEU A 137 13.21 -10.21 -12.38
N LEU A 138 14.26 -9.38 -12.26
CA LEU A 138 14.18 -7.96 -12.62
C LEU A 138 13.70 -7.72 -14.06
N LYS A 139 14.09 -8.60 -14.99
CA LYS A 139 13.62 -8.56 -16.39
C LYS A 139 12.10 -8.74 -16.52
N MET A 140 11.52 -9.68 -15.76
CA MET A 140 10.08 -9.91 -15.74
C MET A 140 9.35 -8.75 -15.06
N PHE A 141 9.93 -8.22 -13.98
CA PHE A 141 9.39 -7.03 -13.31
C PHE A 141 9.37 -5.81 -14.24
N ARG A 142 10.46 -5.58 -15.00
CA ARG A 142 10.52 -4.54 -16.05
C ARG A 142 9.43 -4.75 -17.10
N HIS A 143 9.24 -5.98 -17.57
CA HIS A 143 8.19 -6.28 -18.54
C HIS A 143 6.79 -5.97 -17.99
N ASN A 144 6.50 -6.41 -16.76
CA ASN A 144 5.22 -6.15 -16.10
C ASN A 144 4.96 -4.65 -15.91
N LEU A 145 5.98 -3.89 -15.51
CA LEU A 145 5.88 -2.43 -15.39
C LEU A 145 5.67 -1.72 -16.73
N LYS A 146 6.30 -2.18 -17.81
CA LYS A 146 6.04 -1.66 -19.15
C LYS A 146 4.59 -1.91 -19.57
N GLN A 147 4.06 -3.10 -19.29
CA GLN A 147 2.65 -3.39 -19.57
C GLN A 147 1.73 -2.51 -18.72
N LEU A 148 2.03 -2.35 -17.42
CA LEU A 148 1.30 -1.48 -16.52
C LEU A 148 1.31 -0.01 -16.97
N ALA A 149 2.46 0.50 -17.42
CA ALA A 149 2.57 1.85 -17.95
C ALA A 149 1.78 2.03 -19.26
N LYS A 150 1.62 0.96 -20.05
CA LYS A 150 0.83 0.96 -21.29
C LYS A 150 -0.68 0.91 -21.02
N THR A 151 -1.13 0.03 -20.12
CA THR A 151 -2.55 -0.05 -19.73
C THR A 151 -2.96 1.13 -18.86
N ASN A 152 -2.03 1.62 -18.04
CA ASN A 152 -2.19 2.71 -17.11
C ASN A 152 -3.48 2.60 -16.27
N ASP A 153 -3.72 1.40 -15.74
CA ASP A 153 -4.93 0.99 -15.02
C ASP A 153 -4.83 1.18 -13.50
N LEU A 154 -3.77 1.82 -13.00
CA LEU A 154 -3.68 2.19 -11.59
C LEU A 154 -4.69 3.30 -11.26
N PRO A 155 -5.54 3.10 -10.24
CA PRO A 155 -6.39 4.16 -9.69
C PRO A 155 -5.54 5.32 -9.16
N ASP A 156 -6.05 6.55 -9.21
CA ASP A 156 -5.43 7.81 -8.74
C ASP A 156 -4.08 8.20 -9.36
N TYR A 157 -3.37 7.28 -10.01
CA TYR A 157 -2.00 7.46 -10.46
C TYR A 157 -1.82 7.13 -11.94
N GLU A 158 -0.99 7.89 -12.61
CA GLU A 158 -0.45 7.59 -13.92
C GLU A 158 0.96 7.04 -13.78
N VAL A 159 1.26 5.99 -14.53
CA VAL A 159 2.58 5.34 -14.51
C VAL A 159 3.30 5.62 -15.82
N PHE A 160 4.47 6.22 -15.71
CA PHE A 160 5.38 6.43 -16.83
C PHE A 160 6.65 5.61 -16.61
N PHE A 161 7.09 4.91 -17.65
CA PHE A 161 8.32 4.16 -17.64
C PHE A 161 9.27 4.74 -18.68
N ASP A 162 10.44 5.22 -18.25
CA ASP A 162 11.49 5.69 -19.14
C ASP A 162 12.46 4.53 -19.45
N PRO A 163 12.49 4.03 -20.69
CA PRO A 163 13.36 2.91 -21.08
C PRO A 163 14.84 3.27 -21.16
N ILE A 164 15.19 4.56 -21.28
CA ILE A 164 16.58 5.01 -21.41
C ILE A 164 17.23 5.08 -20.02
N THR A 165 16.53 5.70 -19.07
CA THR A 165 17.06 5.90 -17.71
C THR A 165 16.64 4.81 -16.71
N ASP A 166 15.81 3.85 -17.15
CA ASP A 166 15.26 2.74 -16.36
C ASP A 166 14.59 3.22 -15.06
N LYS A 167 13.85 4.33 -15.18
CA LYS A 167 13.11 4.98 -14.09
C LYS A 167 11.62 4.87 -14.31
N VAL A 168 10.90 4.72 -13.19
CA VAL A 168 9.45 4.75 -13.13
C VAL A 168 9.01 6.02 -12.44
N THR A 169 8.08 6.74 -13.06
CA THR A 169 7.47 7.94 -12.50
C THR A 169 5.99 7.68 -12.27
N PHE A 170 5.55 7.87 -11.03
CA PHE A 170 4.14 7.86 -10.64
C PHE A 170 3.67 9.30 -10.51
N LYS A 171 2.67 9.68 -11.29
CA LYS A 171 2.07 11.01 -11.26
C LYS A 171 0.66 10.91 -10.68
N ASN A 172 0.31 11.76 -9.73
CA ASN A 172 -1.06 11.80 -9.23
C ASN A 172 -1.98 12.40 -10.31
N ARG A 173 -3.08 11.71 -10.64
CA ARG A 173 -4.12 12.19 -11.57
C ARG A 173 -4.87 13.38 -10.99
N ASN A 174 -5.07 13.39 -9.68
CA ASN A 174 -5.82 14.42 -8.96
C ASN A 174 -4.86 15.54 -8.51
N GLN A 175 -4.37 16.35 -9.46
CA GLN A 175 -3.45 17.47 -9.19
C GLN A 175 -4.13 18.68 -8.54
N ASN A 176 -5.46 18.75 -8.53
CA ASN A 176 -6.24 19.88 -8.00
C ASN A 176 -6.34 19.90 -6.46
N CYS A 177 -5.30 19.44 -5.76
CA CYS A 177 -5.21 19.61 -4.31
C CYS A 177 -4.25 20.76 -3.99
N PRO A 178 -4.63 21.76 -3.16
CA PRO A 178 -3.75 22.88 -2.79
C PRO A 178 -2.42 22.44 -2.14
N LYS A 179 -2.39 21.23 -1.59
CA LYS A 179 -1.19 20.57 -1.05
C LYS A 179 -0.15 20.20 -2.12
N VAL A 180 -0.61 19.87 -3.33
CA VAL A 180 0.24 19.50 -4.49
C VAL A 180 0.95 20.74 -5.02
N GLU A 181 0.26 21.87 -5.14
CA GLU A 181 0.87 23.15 -5.50
C GLU A 181 1.93 23.60 -4.48
N ALA A 182 1.64 23.46 -3.18
CA ALA A 182 2.59 23.74 -2.12
C ALA A 182 3.82 22.81 -2.14
N SER A 183 3.66 21.57 -2.58
CA SER A 183 4.78 20.64 -2.77
C SER A 183 5.67 21.03 -3.95
N HIS A 184 5.08 21.40 -5.09
CA HIS A 184 5.81 21.86 -6.27
C HIS A 184 6.62 23.13 -5.95
N LYS A 185 6.06 24.06 -5.15
CA LYS A 185 6.80 25.25 -4.68
C LYS A 185 8.01 24.88 -3.82
N ARG A 186 7.86 23.93 -2.88
CA ARG A 186 8.97 23.45 -2.03
C ARG A 186 10.07 22.73 -2.82
N GLU A 187 9.67 21.94 -3.81
CA GLU A 187 10.61 21.16 -4.63
C GLU A 187 11.39 22.04 -5.61
N LYS A 188 10.74 23.05 -6.20
CA LYS A 188 11.41 24.10 -6.98
C LYS A 188 12.44 24.86 -6.13
N GLY A 189 12.07 25.28 -4.92
CA GLY A 189 13.00 25.96 -4.00
C GLY A 189 14.21 25.10 -3.62
N LYS A 190 14.03 23.80 -3.37
CA LYS A 190 15.16 22.87 -3.11
C LYS A 190 16.11 22.74 -4.31
N LYS A 191 15.56 22.65 -5.53
CA LYS A 191 16.36 22.56 -6.77
C LYS A 191 17.15 23.85 -7.00
N GLU A 192 16.57 25.01 -6.73
CA GLU A 192 17.26 26.30 -6.81
C GLU A 192 18.40 26.42 -5.79
N ILE A 193 18.15 26.05 -4.53
CA ILE A 193 19.19 26.05 -3.48
C ILE A 193 20.33 25.10 -3.85
N PHE A 194 20.03 23.90 -4.37
CA PHE A 194 21.04 22.96 -4.83
C PHE A 194 21.88 23.53 -5.98
N LYS A 195 21.24 24.21 -6.95
CA LYS A 195 21.91 24.84 -8.09
C LYS A 195 22.83 25.98 -7.64
N ILE A 196 22.41 26.78 -6.66
CA ILE A 196 23.22 27.85 -6.05
C ILE A 196 24.42 27.26 -5.31
N LYS A 197 24.21 26.22 -4.50
CA LYS A 197 25.30 25.53 -3.79
C LYS A 197 26.34 24.96 -4.75
N ASN A 198 25.93 24.26 -5.82
CA ASN A 198 26.90 23.77 -6.81
C ASN A 198 27.68 24.91 -7.47
N LYS A 199 27.03 26.04 -7.78
CA LYS A 199 27.71 27.22 -8.35
C LYS A 199 28.71 27.87 -7.40
N LEU A 200 28.51 27.74 -6.09
CA LEU A 200 29.43 28.22 -5.05
C LEU A 200 30.59 27.26 -4.80
N PHE A 201 30.40 25.96 -5.04
CA PHE A 201 31.44 24.93 -4.90
C PHE A 201 32.34 24.79 -6.15
N GLU A 202 31.94 25.33 -7.30
CA GLU A 202 32.73 25.37 -8.54
C GLU A 202 33.61 26.63 -8.69
N LYS A 203 33.67 27.50 -7.68
CA LYS A 203 34.61 28.62 -7.56
C LYS A 203 35.67 28.33 -6.52
#